data_AF-A0A1T4ZS47-F1
#
_entry.id   AF-A0A1T4ZS47-F1
#
_cell.length_a   1.000
_cell.length_b   1.000
_cell.length_c   1.000
_cell.angle_alpha   90.00
_cell.angle_beta   90.00
_cell.angle_gamma   90.00
#
_symmetry.space_group_name_H-M   'P 1'
#
loop_
_entity.id
_entity.type
_entity.pdbx_description
1 polymer ?
#
loop_
_entity_poly.entity_id
_entity_poly.type
_entity_poly.pdbx_seq_one_letter_code
_entity_poly.pdbx_strand_id
1 'polypeptide(L)'
;MDDQLSRFRQSIDNIDAALVYMLAERFKVTKAVGELKATMDLPPADPDREARQIERLRRLAREADLDPEFSEKFLRFIIDEVIRHHEKVKREKEA
;
A
#
# COMPACT_ATOMS: atom_id res chain seq x y z
N MET A 1 10.41 -33.92 -6.08
CA MET A 1 10.84 -32.51 -6.20
C MET A 1 12.02 -32.32 -5.25
N ASP A 2 13.03 -31.56 -5.66
CA ASP A 2 14.23 -31.30 -4.87
C ASP A 2 13.85 -30.70 -3.50
N ASP A 3 14.26 -31.33 -2.39
CA ASP A 3 13.83 -31.01 -1.01
C ASP A 3 14.18 -29.56 -0.64
N GLN A 4 15.29 -29.04 -1.16
CA GLN A 4 15.73 -27.66 -0.97
C GLN A 4 14.76 -26.66 -1.62
N LEU A 5 14.27 -26.96 -2.84
CA LEU A 5 13.31 -26.11 -3.54
C LEU A 5 11.97 -26.05 -2.80
N SER A 6 11.54 -27.18 -2.23
CA SER A 6 10.32 -27.24 -1.41
C SER A 6 10.40 -26.32 -0.20
N ARG A 7 11.53 -26.33 0.52
CA ARG A 7 11.75 -25.47 1.69
C ARG A 7 11.78 -23.99 1.36
N PHE A 8 12.38 -23.62 0.22
CA PHE A 8 12.34 -22.23 -0.25
C PHE A 8 10.93 -21.77 -0.58
N ARG A 9 10.13 -22.60 -1.25
CA ARG A 9 8.72 -22.29 -1.55
C ARG A 9 7.90 -22.10 -0.29
N GLN A 10 8.07 -22.97 0.70
CA GLN A 10 7.39 -22.81 1.99
C GLN A 10 7.75 -21.48 2.69
N SER A 11 9.00 -21.02 2.53
CA SER A 11 9.44 -19.73 3.07
C SER A 11 8.81 -18.56 2.31
N ILE A 12 8.69 -18.67 0.98
CA ILE A 12 8.00 -17.68 0.14
C ILE A 12 6.52 -17.59 0.54
N ASP A 13 5.83 -18.72 0.68
CA ASP A 13 4.42 -18.75 1.08
C ASP A 13 4.17 -18.04 2.42
N ASN A 14 5.10 -18.21 3.38
CA ASN A 14 5.03 -17.51 4.67
C ASN A 14 5.23 -15.99 4.54
N ILE A 15 6.14 -15.56 3.66
CA ILE A 15 6.37 -14.13 3.39
C ILE A 15 5.14 -13.54 2.71
N ASP A 16 4.57 -14.24 1.73
CA ASP A 16 3.37 -13.79 1.02
C ASP A 16 2.18 -13.64 1.95
N ALA A 17 1.98 -14.58 2.88
CA ALA A 17 0.95 -14.46 3.91
C ALA A 17 1.17 -13.21 4.78
N ALA A 18 2.41 -12.94 5.21
CA ALA A 18 2.73 -11.74 5.98
C ALA A 18 2.47 -10.46 5.17
N LEU A 19 2.83 -10.42 3.88
CA LEU A 19 2.55 -9.29 3.00
C LEU A 19 1.05 -9.00 2.90
N VAL A 20 0.22 -10.05 2.73
CA VAL A 20 -1.24 -9.90 2.65
C VAL A 20 -1.81 -9.35 3.95
N TYR A 21 -1.42 -9.88 5.11
CA TYR A 21 -1.91 -9.38 6.39
C TYR A 21 -1.48 -7.94 6.66
N MET A 22 -0.24 -7.57 6.34
CA MET A 22 0.23 -6.20 6.48
C MET A 22 -0.49 -5.22 5.55
N LEU A 23 -0.81 -5.63 4.33
CA LEU A 23 -1.64 -4.84 3.41
C LEU A 23 -3.06 -4.68 3.95
N ALA A 24 -3.67 -5.72 4.51
CA ALA A 24 -5.00 -5.64 5.11
C ALA A 24 -5.06 -4.60 6.24
N GLU A 25 -4.08 -4.63 7.15
CA GLU A 25 -3.97 -3.63 8.22
C GLU A 25 -3.72 -2.22 7.68
N ARG A 26 -2.85 -2.07 6.66
CA ARG A 26 -2.64 -0.78 6.01
C ARG A 26 -3.93 -0.25 5.40
N PHE A 27 -4.70 -1.09 4.70
CA PHE A 27 -5.95 -0.67 4.07
C PHE A 27 -7.04 -0.31 5.08
N LYS A 28 -7.09 -0.99 6.23
CA LYS A 28 -7.99 -0.63 7.34
C LYS A 28 -7.74 0.79 7.82
N VAL A 29 -6.46 1.15 8.03
CA VAL A 29 -6.08 2.51 8.44
C VAL A 29 -6.41 3.53 7.34
N THR A 30 -6.10 3.23 6.08
CA THR A 30 -6.39 4.19 4.99
C THR A 30 -7.89 4.38 4.77
N LYS A 31 -8.73 3.36 4.99
CA LYS A 31 -10.19 3.54 4.95
C LYS A 31 -10.67 4.53 6.01
N ALA A 32 -10.18 4.42 7.25
CA ALA A 32 -10.48 5.39 8.30
C ALA A 32 -9.98 6.80 7.95
N VAL A 33 -8.81 6.92 7.31
CA VAL A 33 -8.32 8.21 6.77
C VAL A 33 -9.28 8.76 5.71
N GLY A 34 -9.78 7.92 4.80
CA GLY A 34 -10.77 8.30 3.79
C GLY A 34 -12.08 8.81 4.39
N GLU A 35 -12.61 8.11 5.40
CA GLU A 35 -13.80 8.53 6.15
C GLU A 35 -13.59 9.87 6.86
N LEU A 36 -12.42 10.05 7.49
CA LEU A 36 -12.06 11.31 8.14
C LEU A 36 -11.96 12.45 7.12
N LYS A 37 -11.24 12.23 6.00
CA LYS A 37 -11.11 13.20 4.91
C LYS A 37 -12.48 13.62 4.38
N ALA A 38 -13.36 12.66 4.10
CA ALA A 38 -14.72 12.94 3.63
C ALA A 38 -15.54 13.74 4.66
N THR A 39 -15.36 13.48 5.96
CA THR A 39 -16.03 14.24 7.04
C THR A 39 -15.55 15.69 7.13
N MET A 40 -14.28 15.94 6.81
CA MET A 40 -13.65 17.25 6.85
C MET A 40 -13.67 17.98 5.49
N ASP A 41 -14.39 17.44 4.50
CA ASP A 41 -14.39 17.88 3.09
C ASP A 41 -12.98 18.07 2.49
N LEU A 42 -12.06 17.19 2.85
CA LEU A 42 -10.71 17.14 2.29
C LEU A 42 -10.67 16.31 1.00
N PRO A 43 -9.79 16.65 0.04
CA PRO A 43 -9.66 15.91 -1.18
C PRO A 43 -9.19 14.45 -0.93
N PRO A 44 -9.72 13.47 -1.69
CA PRO A 44 -9.29 12.08 -1.64
C PRO A 44 -7.78 11.90 -1.83
N ALA A 45 -7.23 12.55 -2.86
CA ALA A 45 -5.81 12.59 -3.19
C ALA A 45 -5.07 13.70 -2.41
N ASP A 46 -3.78 13.50 -2.17
CA ASP A 46 -2.88 14.48 -1.55
C ASP A 46 -1.48 14.33 -2.19
N PRO A 47 -1.23 15.06 -3.31
CA PRO A 47 -0.02 14.89 -4.11
C PRO A 47 1.27 15.09 -3.30
N ASP A 48 1.26 16.05 -2.37
CA ASP A 48 2.41 16.33 -1.52
C ASP A 48 2.69 15.19 -0.55
N ARG A 49 1.63 14.60 0.03
CA ARG A 49 1.77 13.42 0.89
C ARG A 49 2.20 12.19 0.12
N GLU A 50 1.73 12.00 -1.10
CA GLU A 50 2.09 10.90 -1.99
C GLU A 50 3.56 10.99 -2.41
N ALA A 51 4.05 12.17 -2.82
CA ALA A 51 5.44 12.41 -3.14
C ALA A 51 6.38 12.06 -1.99
N ARG A 52 6.06 12.51 -0.76
CA ARG A 52 6.84 12.15 0.45
C ARG A 52 6.84 10.65 0.75
N GLN A 53 5.74 9.95 0.48
CA GLN A 53 5.67 8.50 0.66
C GLN A 53 6.57 7.76 -0.34
N ILE A 54 6.55 8.18 -1.61
CA ILE A 54 7.40 7.62 -2.67
C ILE A 54 8.87 7.81 -2.32
N GLU A 55 9.28 9.02 -1.94
CA GLU A 55 10.67 9.31 -1.59
C GLU A 55 11.14 8.45 -0.40
N ARG A 56 10.35 8.39 0.68
CA ARG A 56 10.67 7.57 1.85
C ARG A 56 10.80 6.09 1.49
N LEU A 57 9.93 5.56 0.65
CA LEU A 57 9.94 4.14 0.28
C LEU A 57 11.06 3.79 -0.70
N ARG A 58 11.42 4.69 -1.64
CA ARG A 58 12.64 4.53 -2.44
C ARG A 58 13.89 4.43 -1.56
N ARG A 59 13.93 5.18 -0.45
CA ARG A 59 15.03 5.08 0.52
C ARG A 59 15.03 3.72 1.24
N LEU A 60 13.89 3.30 1.76
CA LEU A 60 13.76 1.99 2.43
C LEU A 60 14.09 0.82 1.50
N ALA A 61 13.72 0.92 0.22
CA ALA A 61 14.05 -0.08 -0.80
C ALA A 61 15.58 -0.23 -0.94
N ARG A 62 16.30 0.90 -1.07
CA ARG A 62 17.78 0.88 -1.11
C ARG A 62 18.40 0.29 0.15
N GLU A 63 17.87 0.62 1.32
CA GLU A 63 18.34 0.09 2.61
C GLU A 63 18.11 -1.43 2.74
N ALA A 64 17.07 -1.95 2.08
CA ALA A 64 16.69 -3.36 2.09
C ALA A 64 17.24 -4.16 0.90
N ASP A 65 18.14 -3.58 0.09
CA ASP A 65 18.67 -4.17 -1.15
C ASP A 65 17.57 -4.59 -2.15
N LEU A 66 16.49 -3.82 -2.19
CA LEU A 66 15.38 -3.98 -3.12
C LEU A 66 15.44 -2.89 -4.20
N ASP A 67 15.13 -3.26 -5.44
CA ASP A 67 15.05 -2.31 -6.55
C ASP A 67 14.10 -1.14 -6.24
N PRO A 68 14.60 0.12 -6.19
CA PRO A 68 13.78 1.29 -5.94
C PRO A 68 12.71 1.54 -7.01
N GLU A 69 12.95 1.15 -8.27
CA GLU A 69 11.97 1.31 -9.34
C GLU A 69 10.81 0.35 -9.18
N PHE A 70 11.09 -0.93 -8.91
CA PHE A 70 10.08 -1.91 -8.54
C PHE A 70 9.25 -1.45 -7.33
N SER A 71 9.93 -0.98 -6.28
CA SER A 71 9.29 -0.52 -5.04
C SER A 71 8.36 0.67 -5.27
N GLU A 72 8.77 1.61 -6.12
CA GLU A 72 7.92 2.74 -6.51
C GLU A 72 6.69 2.28 -7.30
N LYS A 73 6.85 1.40 -8.30
CA LYS A 73 5.72 0.86 -9.08
C LYS A 73 4.70 0.17 -8.18
N PHE A 74 5.17 -0.69 -7.27
CA PHE A 74 4.32 -1.37 -6.30
C PHE A 74 3.59 -0.38 -5.39
N LEU A 75 4.29 0.64 -4.89
CA LEU A 75 3.67 1.64 -4.03
C LEU A 75 2.61 2.46 -4.78
N ARG A 76 2.88 2.89 -6.01
CA ARG A 76 1.92 3.65 -6.83
C ARG A 76 0.63 2.86 -6.99
N PHE A 77 0.73 1.57 -7.32
CA PHE A 77 -0.42 0.67 -7.37
C PHE A 77 -1.24 0.66 -6.07
N ILE A 78 -0.58 0.59 -4.91
CA ILE A 78 -1.27 0.62 -3.61
C ILE A 78 -1.90 1.99 -3.33
N ILE A 79 -1.23 3.10 -3.66
CA ILE A 79 -1.76 4.47 -3.49
C ILE A 79 -2.99 4.66 -4.37
N ASP A 80 -2.95 4.23 -5.63
CA ASP A 80 -4.06 4.36 -6.56
C ASP A 80 -5.31 3.63 -6.03
N GLU A 81 -5.14 2.44 -5.43
CA GLU A 81 -6.26 1.73 -4.79
C GLU A 81 -6.80 2.47 -3.55
N VAL A 82 -5.94 3.10 -2.75
CA VAL A 82 -6.37 3.92 -1.61
C VAL A 82 -7.19 5.12 -2.08
N ILE A 83 -6.74 5.83 -3.11
CA ILE A 83 -7.44 7.00 -3.66
C ILE A 83 -8.81 6.58 -4.20
N ARG A 84 -8.89 5.47 -4.96
CA ARG A 84 -10.17 4.92 -5.44
C ARG A 84 -11.15 4.64 -4.29
N HIS A 85 -10.67 4.08 -3.17
CA HIS A 85 -11.51 3.90 -1.98
C HIS A 85 -11.97 5.22 -1.37
N HIS A 86 -11.09 6.22 -1.26
CA HIS A 86 -11.46 7.54 -0.72
C HIS A 86 -12.51 8.23 -1.59
N GLU A 87 -12.38 8.18 -2.92
CA GLU A 87 -13.37 8.72 -3.85
C GLU A 87 -14.73 8.03 -3.73
N LYS A 88 -14.74 6.71 -3.47
CA LYS A 88 -15.97 5.97 -3.22
C LYS A 88 -16.65 6.45 -1.92
N VAL A 89 -15.91 6.56 -0.83
CA VAL A 89 -16.44 7.04 0.46
C VAL A 89 -16.95 8.48 0.35
N LYS A 90 -16.24 9.36 -0.38
CA LYS A 90 -16.71 10.73 -0.63
C LYS A 90 -18.05 10.74 -1.37
N ARG A 91 -18.17 9.99 -2.46
CA ARG A 91 -19.43 9.86 -3.23
C ARG A 91 -20.59 9.32 -2.40
N GLU A 92 -20.34 8.33 -1.53
CA GLU A 92 -21.36 7.75 -0.65
C GLU A 92 -21.87 8.73 0.42
N LYS A 93 -21.07 9.73 0.82
CA LYS A 93 -21.51 10.79 1.76
C LYS A 93 -22.23 11.95 1.10
N GLU A 94 -22.04 12.15 -0.19
CA GLU A 94 -22.68 13.22 -0.98
C GLU A 94 -24.06 12.81 -1.53
N ALA A 95 -24.35 11.50 -1.56
CA ALA A 95 -25.61 10.91 -2.01
C ALA A 95 -26.66 10.87 -0.89
#